data_AF-A0A3B8HMK0-F1
#
_entry.id   AF-A0A3B8HMK0-F1
#
_cell.length_a   1.000
_cell.length_b   1.000
_cell.length_c   1.000
_cell.angle_alpha   90.00
_cell.angle_beta   90.00
_cell.angle_gamma   90.00
#
_symmetry.space_group_name_H-M   'P 1'
#
loop_
_entity.id
_entity.type
_entity.pdbx_description
1 polymer ?
#
loop_
_entity_poly.entity_id
_entity_poly.type
_entity_poly.pdbx_seq_one_letter_code
_entity_poly.pdbx_strand_id
1 'polypeptide(L)'
;MTQTAALEIVPGTVLEFFDEKKMVCGVCLECKEQRLAVLSEQNREISLSRGRVLYFGQQRLSLGLNRDELVQRLCTISAHRRALMEHVEIEELWSLLDGEERPFRLPELAGYVFSGSLTDDHVAAVLRVMLADKLYFKYKAGEFTPRSPSQLELLRQERDKQEEQEHLLQEGVSWLKKVWQRQPGAVPPASRELLLEAIKSYCLFGQESPDVVFARELLKRAGIVQPQGAFRLLVRLGVWHKDENLYLHQHGISAEFPLTVLELAEERTTQAPQLLRQVDGRHDLPGLKTITNDRRLPG
;
A
#
# COMPACT_ATOMS: atom_id res chain seq x y z
N MET A 1 -49.15 -3.67 -2.85
CA MET A 1 -48.48 -4.68 -3.69
C MET A 1 -48.38 -4.13 -5.10
N THR A 2 -47.28 -3.43 -5.39
CA THR A 2 -47.01 -2.85 -6.72
C THR A 2 -46.04 -3.80 -7.39
N GLN A 3 -46.49 -4.41 -8.49
CA GLN A 3 -45.71 -5.33 -9.30
C GLN A 3 -44.60 -4.52 -9.99
N THR A 4 -43.39 -4.50 -9.43
CA THR A 4 -42.23 -3.84 -10.03
C THR A 4 -41.87 -4.60 -11.30
N ALA A 5 -42.22 -4.04 -12.46
CA ALA A 5 -41.74 -4.55 -13.75
C ALA A 5 -40.21 -4.66 -13.70
N ALA A 6 -39.66 -5.80 -14.12
CA ALA A 6 -38.22 -5.97 -14.22
C ALA A 6 -37.68 -4.92 -15.19
N LEU A 7 -36.84 -4.01 -14.70
CA LEU A 7 -36.19 -3.03 -15.55
C LEU A 7 -35.27 -3.76 -16.52
N GLU A 8 -35.42 -3.47 -17.81
CA GLU A 8 -34.58 -4.03 -18.87
C GLU A 8 -33.74 -2.94 -19.53
N ILE A 9 -32.48 -3.27 -19.83
CA ILE A 9 -31.59 -2.41 -20.60
C ILE A 9 -31.98 -2.54 -22.08
N VAL A 10 -32.48 -1.44 -22.65
CA VAL A 10 -32.83 -1.31 -24.06
C VAL A 10 -32.04 -0.16 -24.70
N PRO A 11 -31.99 -0.05 -26.04
CA PRO A 11 -31.41 1.12 -26.69
C PRO A 11 -32.02 2.42 -26.16
N GLY A 12 -31.15 3.38 -25.83
CA GLY A 12 -31.49 4.65 -25.19
C GLY A 12 -31.39 4.65 -23.66
N THR A 13 -31.28 3.49 -22.98
CA THR A 13 -31.15 3.44 -21.52
C THR A 13 -29.86 4.09 -21.04
N VAL A 14 -29.96 4.99 -20.05
CA VAL A 14 -28.81 5.58 -19.35
C VAL A 14 -28.34 4.63 -18.25
N LEU A 15 -27.03 4.41 -18.16
CA LEU A 15 -26.42 3.44 -17.26
C LEU A 15 -25.09 3.95 -16.68
N GLU A 16 -24.73 3.43 -15.50
CA GLU A 16 -23.47 3.67 -14.78
C GLU A 16 -22.56 2.44 -14.93
N PHE A 17 -21.28 2.67 -15.22
CA PHE A 17 -20.27 1.61 -15.33
C PHE A 17 -18.86 2.16 -15.06
N PHE A 18 -17.90 1.27 -14.85
CA PHE A 18 -16.49 1.65 -14.75
C PHE A 18 -15.82 1.70 -16.13
N ASP A 19 -15.20 2.82 -16.44
CA ASP A 19 -14.21 3.01 -17.51
C ASP A 19 -12.89 3.53 -16.90
N GLU A 20 -11.78 2.86 -17.20
CA GLU A 20 -10.44 3.22 -16.67
C GLU A 20 -10.40 3.50 -15.14
N LYS A 21 -11.05 2.63 -14.35
CA LYS A 21 -11.21 2.74 -12.88
C LYS A 21 -12.02 3.95 -12.40
N LYS A 22 -12.57 4.76 -13.31
CA LYS A 22 -13.52 5.83 -13.01
C LYS A 22 -14.92 5.37 -13.35
N MET A 23 -15.87 5.74 -12.53
CA MET A 23 -17.28 5.50 -12.83
C MET A 23 -17.78 6.63 -13.72
N VAL A 24 -18.50 6.26 -14.78
CA VAL A 24 -18.96 7.18 -15.83
C VAL A 24 -20.40 6.88 -16.21
N CYS A 25 -21.12 7.92 -16.66
CA CYS A 25 -22.40 7.74 -17.33
C CYS A 25 -22.20 7.30 -18.78
N GLY A 26 -23.10 6.46 -19.27
CA GLY A 26 -23.25 6.20 -20.69
C GLY A 26 -24.69 5.94 -21.09
N VAL A 27 -24.92 5.95 -22.40
CA VAL A 27 -26.19 5.55 -23.02
C VAL A 27 -25.98 4.29 -23.84
N CYS A 28 -26.88 3.33 -23.70
CA CYS A 28 -26.88 2.13 -24.54
C CYS A 28 -27.34 2.48 -25.96
N LEU A 29 -26.48 2.24 -26.96
CA LEU A 29 -26.80 2.41 -28.38
C LEU A 29 -27.45 1.17 -28.96
N GLU A 30 -26.91 -0.01 -28.62
CA GLU A 30 -27.41 -1.31 -29.07
C GLU A 30 -27.33 -2.35 -27.95
N CYS A 31 -28.35 -3.21 -27.87
CA CYS A 31 -28.37 -4.37 -26.99
C CYS A 31 -28.20 -5.66 -27.81
N LYS A 32 -27.12 -6.41 -27.56
CA LYS A 32 -26.94 -7.80 -28.00
C LYS A 32 -27.01 -8.70 -26.75
N GLU A 33 -27.28 -9.99 -26.92
CA GLU A 33 -27.60 -10.92 -25.81
C GLU A 33 -26.68 -10.79 -24.57
N GLN A 34 -25.37 -10.68 -24.78
CA GLN A 34 -24.37 -10.59 -23.70
C GLN A 34 -23.59 -9.26 -23.65
N ARG A 35 -23.76 -8.41 -24.66
CA ARG A 35 -22.91 -7.23 -24.88
C ARG A 35 -23.76 -6.02 -25.26
N LEU A 36 -23.45 -4.89 -24.64
CA LEU A 36 -24.06 -3.60 -24.88
C LEU A 36 -23.05 -2.73 -25.62
N ALA A 37 -23.47 -2.09 -26.70
CA ALA A 37 -22.73 -0.96 -27.26
C ALA A 37 -23.12 0.29 -26.46
N VAL A 38 -22.17 0.95 -25.83
CA VAL A 38 -22.42 2.09 -24.93
C VAL A 38 -21.59 3.29 -25.39
N LEU A 39 -22.22 4.44 -25.53
CA LEU A 39 -21.54 5.73 -25.68
C LEU A 39 -21.39 6.37 -24.30
N SER A 40 -20.15 6.68 -23.91
CA SER A 40 -19.84 7.32 -22.62
C SER A 40 -19.91 8.85 -22.69
N GLU A 41 -20.03 9.49 -21.53
CA GLU A 41 -19.90 10.95 -21.36
C GLU A 41 -18.53 11.50 -21.82
N GLN A 42 -17.53 10.64 -21.99
CA GLN A 42 -16.19 10.99 -22.47
C GLN A 42 -16.06 10.85 -23.99
N ASN A 43 -17.19 10.73 -24.69
CA ASN A 43 -17.24 10.56 -26.13
C ASN A 43 -16.56 9.27 -26.64
N ARG A 44 -16.56 8.19 -25.83
CA ARG A 44 -16.01 6.88 -26.21
C ARG A 44 -17.13 5.88 -26.44
N GLU A 45 -17.01 5.07 -27.50
CA GLU A 45 -17.85 3.89 -27.67
C GLU A 45 -17.18 2.66 -27.10
N ILE A 46 -17.91 1.95 -26.25
CA ILE A 46 -17.40 0.83 -25.47
C ILE A 46 -18.35 -0.34 -25.62
N SER A 47 -17.79 -1.51 -25.93
CA SER A 47 -18.52 -2.77 -25.84
C SER A 47 -18.45 -3.29 -24.40
N LEU A 48 -19.57 -3.23 -23.69
CA LEU A 48 -19.71 -3.52 -22.27
C LEU A 48 -20.42 -4.87 -22.07
N SER A 49 -19.93 -5.75 -21.21
CA SER A 49 -20.71 -6.94 -20.81
C SER A 49 -21.80 -6.52 -19.82
N ARG A 50 -22.97 -7.18 -19.84
CA ARG A 50 -24.08 -6.81 -18.94
C ARG A 50 -23.68 -6.81 -17.45
N GLY A 51 -22.82 -7.74 -17.02
CA GLY A 51 -22.31 -7.80 -15.65
C GLY A 51 -21.37 -6.67 -15.22
N ARG A 52 -20.93 -5.80 -16.15
CA ARG A 52 -20.15 -4.59 -15.83
C ARG A 52 -21.00 -3.33 -15.63
N VAL A 53 -22.32 -3.43 -15.84
CA VAL A 53 -23.26 -2.35 -15.53
C VAL A 53 -23.46 -2.31 -14.02
N LEU A 54 -23.23 -1.15 -13.41
CA LEU A 54 -23.36 -0.95 -11.96
C LEU A 54 -24.80 -0.57 -11.60
N TYR A 55 -25.41 0.29 -12.41
CA TYR A 55 -26.79 0.73 -12.23
C TYR A 55 -27.39 1.19 -13.55
N PHE A 56 -28.69 1.00 -13.70
CA PHE A 56 -29.50 1.59 -14.75
C PHE A 56 -30.91 1.79 -14.22
N GLY A 57 -31.55 2.86 -14.70
CA GLY A 57 -32.88 3.26 -14.26
C GLY A 57 -33.89 3.25 -15.41
N GLN A 58 -34.93 4.07 -15.28
CA GLN A 58 -35.94 4.30 -16.31
C GLN A 58 -35.54 5.41 -17.31
N GLN A 59 -34.56 6.24 -16.96
CA GLN A 59 -34.09 7.37 -17.73
C GLN A 59 -33.54 6.91 -19.09
N ARG A 60 -34.08 7.53 -20.14
CA ARG A 60 -33.71 7.23 -21.53
C ARG A 60 -33.38 8.50 -22.29
N LEU A 61 -32.43 8.38 -23.21
CA LEU A 61 -32.12 9.39 -24.21
C LEU A 61 -32.65 8.93 -25.58
N SER A 62 -33.12 9.90 -26.37
CA SER A 62 -33.51 9.63 -27.76
C SER A 62 -32.27 9.38 -28.60
N LEU A 63 -32.20 8.21 -29.24
CA LEU A 63 -31.13 7.87 -30.18
C LEU A 63 -31.26 8.58 -31.54
N GLY A 64 -32.30 9.39 -31.73
CA GLY A 64 -32.40 10.28 -32.90
C GLY A 64 -31.54 11.55 -32.78
N LEU A 65 -30.97 11.81 -31.60
CA LEU A 65 -30.02 12.91 -31.37
C LEU A 65 -28.67 12.58 -32.01
N ASN A 66 -27.93 13.61 -32.40
CA ASN A 66 -26.56 13.38 -32.86
C ASN A 66 -25.64 13.00 -31.70
N ARG A 67 -24.46 12.47 -32.02
CA ARG A 67 -23.48 12.00 -31.03
C ARG A 67 -23.10 13.08 -30.02
N ASP A 68 -22.85 14.29 -30.48
CA ASP A 68 -22.40 15.40 -29.62
C ASP A 68 -23.51 15.82 -28.65
N GLU A 69 -24.77 15.85 -29.09
CA GLU A 69 -25.94 16.11 -28.25
C GLU A 69 -26.13 15.02 -27.18
N LEU A 70 -25.94 13.74 -27.54
CA LEU A 70 -25.97 12.64 -26.56
C LEU A 70 -24.89 12.80 -25.49
N VAL A 71 -23.66 13.12 -25.90
CA VAL A 71 -22.55 13.35 -24.97
C VAL A 71 -22.83 14.56 -24.08
N GLN A 72 -23.32 15.68 -24.63
CA GLN A 72 -23.70 16.84 -23.83
C GLN A 72 -24.78 16.51 -22.79
N ARG A 73 -25.82 15.76 -23.16
CA ARG A 73 -26.85 15.31 -22.21
C ARG A 73 -26.28 14.41 -21.12
N LEU A 74 -25.39 13.47 -21.48
CA LEU A 74 -24.70 12.62 -20.50
C LEU A 74 -23.85 13.43 -19.53
N CYS A 75 -23.11 14.43 -20.01
CA CYS A 75 -22.34 15.36 -19.17
C CYS A 75 -23.24 16.12 -18.20
N THR A 76 -24.39 16.62 -18.66
CA THR A 76 -25.37 17.30 -17.79
C THR A 76 -25.91 16.35 -16.72
N ILE A 77 -26.29 15.12 -17.09
CA ILE A 77 -26.75 14.08 -16.14
C ILE A 77 -25.66 13.79 -15.10
N SER A 78 -24.42 13.59 -15.54
CA SER A 78 -23.30 13.28 -14.65
C SER A 78 -22.92 14.44 -13.75
N ALA A 79 -23.04 15.69 -14.22
CA ALA A 79 -22.87 16.88 -13.40
C ALA A 79 -23.98 16.99 -12.34
N HIS A 80 -25.24 16.76 -12.73
CA HIS A 80 -26.37 16.76 -11.79
C HIS A 80 -26.21 15.68 -10.71
N ARG A 81 -25.85 14.45 -11.09
CA ARG A 81 -25.56 13.37 -10.14
C ARG A 81 -24.42 13.71 -9.19
N ARG A 82 -23.38 14.39 -9.68
CA ARG A 82 -22.28 14.87 -8.81
C ARG A 82 -22.73 15.92 -7.80
N ALA A 83 -23.57 16.87 -8.19
CA ALA A 83 -24.15 17.84 -7.25
C ALA A 83 -25.03 17.14 -6.19
N LEU A 84 -25.77 16.10 -6.58
CA LEU A 84 -26.56 15.30 -5.64
C LEU A 84 -25.68 14.50 -4.66
N MET A 85 -24.46 14.11 -5.03
CA MET A 85 -23.54 13.42 -4.12
C MET A 85 -23.20 14.25 -2.88
N GLU A 86 -23.20 15.58 -2.99
CA GLU A 86 -22.91 16.50 -1.87
C GLU A 86 -23.96 16.43 -0.75
N HIS A 87 -25.12 15.83 -1.03
CA HIS A 87 -26.21 15.67 -0.05
C HIS A 87 -26.22 14.26 0.57
N VAL A 88 -25.29 13.38 0.19
CA VAL A 88 -25.24 12.00 0.66
C VAL A 88 -24.21 11.88 1.79
N GLU A 89 -24.67 12.09 3.02
CA GLU A 89 -23.86 11.87 4.22
C GLU A 89 -23.83 10.37 4.56
N ILE A 90 -22.79 9.67 4.08
CA ILE A 90 -22.70 8.20 4.17
C ILE A 90 -22.63 7.70 5.62
N GLU A 91 -22.04 8.48 6.53
CA GLU A 91 -21.96 8.14 7.96
C GLU A 91 -23.32 8.24 8.64
N GLU A 92 -24.10 9.28 8.34
CA GLU A 92 -25.46 9.43 8.87
C GLU A 92 -26.37 8.32 8.33
N LEU A 93 -26.28 8.02 7.03
CA LEU A 93 -27.01 6.92 6.42
C LEU A 93 -26.64 5.57 7.05
N TRP A 94 -25.36 5.36 7.37
CA TRP A 94 -24.92 4.17 8.08
C TRP A 94 -25.46 4.10 9.50
N SER A 95 -25.40 5.20 10.26
CA SER A 95 -25.90 5.25 11.65
C SER A 95 -27.40 4.98 11.73
N LEU A 96 -28.18 5.37 10.72
CA LEU A 96 -29.61 5.04 10.65
C LEU A 96 -29.87 3.54 10.48
N LEU A 97 -28.96 2.84 9.82
CA LEU A 97 -29.11 1.43 9.42
C LEU A 97 -28.19 0.50 10.22
N ASP A 98 -27.44 1.01 11.19
CA ASP A 98 -26.57 0.18 12.00
C ASP A 98 -27.41 -0.85 12.80
N GLY A 99 -26.86 -2.05 12.97
CA GLY A 99 -27.59 -3.18 13.54
C GLY A 99 -28.49 -3.96 12.57
N GLU A 100 -28.77 -3.45 11.37
CA GLU A 100 -29.48 -4.21 10.33
C GLU A 100 -28.53 -5.22 9.64
N GLU A 101 -28.75 -6.52 9.85
CA GLU A 101 -27.91 -7.57 9.23
C GLU A 101 -28.30 -7.93 7.78
N ARG A 102 -29.25 -7.20 7.20
CA ARG A 102 -29.78 -7.48 5.86
C ARG A 102 -29.14 -6.60 4.78
N PRO A 103 -29.11 -7.09 3.52
CA PRO A 103 -28.77 -6.24 2.38
C PRO A 103 -29.89 -5.24 2.06
N PHE A 104 -29.48 -4.07 1.58
CA PHE A 104 -30.33 -3.00 1.07
C PHE A 104 -30.09 -2.78 -0.42
N ARG A 105 -31.16 -2.47 -1.14
CA ARG A 105 -31.08 -2.09 -2.56
C ARG A 105 -30.89 -0.57 -2.68
N LEU A 106 -30.24 -0.14 -3.75
CA LEU A 106 -29.96 1.28 -3.99
C LEU A 106 -31.19 2.21 -3.93
N PRO A 107 -32.37 1.86 -4.50
CA PRO A 107 -33.54 2.73 -4.39
C PRO A 107 -34.05 2.90 -2.95
N GLU A 108 -33.87 1.87 -2.11
CA GLU A 108 -34.22 1.93 -0.68
C GLU A 108 -33.28 2.89 0.05
N LEU A 109 -31.97 2.77 -0.21
CA LEU A 109 -30.95 3.66 0.36
C LEU A 109 -31.15 5.12 -0.06
N ALA A 110 -31.47 5.36 -1.34
CA ALA A 110 -31.81 6.69 -1.82
C ALA A 110 -33.04 7.28 -1.13
N GLY A 111 -34.01 6.45 -0.71
CA GLY A 111 -35.19 6.87 0.03
C GLY A 111 -34.92 7.32 1.46
N TYR A 112 -33.79 6.90 2.06
CA TYR A 112 -33.35 7.41 3.37
C TYR A 112 -32.63 8.76 3.25
N VAL A 113 -31.99 9.02 2.10
CA VAL A 113 -31.20 10.25 1.89
C VAL A 113 -32.06 11.39 1.35
N PHE A 114 -32.91 11.12 0.35
CA PHE A 114 -33.64 12.15 -0.37
C PHE A 114 -35.13 12.14 -0.03
N SER A 115 -35.68 13.33 0.21
CA SER A 115 -37.12 13.52 0.40
C SER A 115 -37.86 13.62 -0.93
N GLY A 116 -39.08 13.11 -1.00
CA GLY A 116 -39.96 13.23 -2.17
C GLY A 116 -39.83 12.08 -3.17
N SER A 117 -40.14 12.36 -4.45
CA SER A 117 -40.10 11.36 -5.51
C SER A 117 -38.67 11.09 -5.96
N LEU A 118 -38.17 9.88 -5.72
CA LEU A 118 -36.85 9.46 -6.16
C LEU A 118 -36.78 9.38 -7.69
N THR A 119 -35.67 9.87 -8.23
CA THR A 119 -35.32 9.76 -9.66
C THR A 119 -34.07 8.90 -9.81
N ASP A 120 -33.80 8.44 -11.02
CA ASP A 120 -32.60 7.64 -11.29
C ASP A 120 -31.29 8.40 -10.98
N ASP A 121 -31.32 9.73 -11.04
CA ASP A 121 -30.17 10.56 -10.68
C ASP A 121 -29.89 10.52 -9.17
N HIS A 122 -30.93 10.50 -8.33
CA HIS A 122 -30.77 10.34 -6.87
C HIS A 122 -30.17 8.97 -6.53
N VAL A 123 -30.71 7.90 -7.13
CA VAL A 123 -30.24 6.53 -6.90
C VAL A 123 -28.80 6.35 -7.40
N ALA A 124 -28.49 6.91 -8.57
CA ALA A 124 -27.13 6.90 -9.10
C ALA A 124 -26.18 7.68 -8.18
N ALA A 125 -26.56 8.86 -7.68
CA ALA A 125 -25.74 9.65 -6.76
C ALA A 125 -25.38 8.88 -5.48
N VAL A 126 -26.35 8.17 -4.87
CA VAL A 126 -26.08 7.29 -3.72
C VAL A 126 -25.10 6.18 -4.09
N LEU A 127 -25.34 5.48 -5.21
CA LEU A 127 -24.38 4.47 -5.70
C LEU A 127 -22.98 5.05 -5.80
N ARG A 128 -22.86 6.27 -6.33
CA ARG A 128 -21.56 6.91 -6.55
C ARG A 128 -20.79 7.10 -5.26
N VAL A 129 -21.46 7.62 -4.23
CA VAL A 129 -20.88 7.85 -2.90
C VAL A 129 -20.51 6.52 -2.25
N MET A 130 -21.39 5.52 -2.28
CA MET A 130 -21.15 4.22 -1.64
C MET A 130 -20.05 3.39 -2.29
N LEU A 131 -19.81 3.55 -3.60
CA LEU A 131 -18.69 2.88 -4.27
C LEU A 131 -17.37 3.65 -4.10
N ALA A 132 -17.43 4.96 -3.87
CA ALA A 132 -16.27 5.79 -3.58
C ALA A 132 -15.75 5.56 -2.16
N ASP A 133 -16.64 5.52 -1.17
CA ASP A 133 -16.30 5.18 0.22
C ASP A 133 -16.85 3.81 0.63
N LYS A 134 -15.94 2.83 0.72
CA LYS A 134 -16.23 1.44 1.08
C LYS A 134 -16.11 1.15 2.57
N LEU A 135 -15.91 2.20 3.39
CA LEU A 135 -15.75 2.07 4.82
C LEU A 135 -17.06 1.61 5.46
N TYR A 136 -18.16 2.33 5.23
CA TYR A 136 -19.42 2.13 5.96
C TYR A 136 -20.25 0.95 5.48
N PHE A 137 -20.25 0.68 4.17
CA PHE A 137 -21.08 -0.37 3.56
C PHE A 137 -20.25 -1.38 2.79
N LYS A 138 -20.68 -2.64 2.85
CA LYS A 138 -20.14 -3.73 2.04
C LYS A 138 -21.02 -3.92 0.80
N TYR A 139 -20.44 -3.78 -0.38
CA TYR A 139 -21.12 -4.06 -1.65
C TYR A 139 -20.96 -5.53 -2.06
N LYS A 140 -22.07 -6.21 -2.37
CA LYS A 140 -22.07 -7.57 -2.92
C LYS A 140 -23.27 -7.77 -3.84
N ALA A 141 -23.03 -8.20 -5.08
CA ALA A 141 -24.06 -8.60 -6.04
C ALA A 141 -25.18 -7.56 -6.25
N GLY A 142 -24.85 -6.26 -6.28
CA GLY A 142 -25.83 -5.19 -6.48
C GLY A 142 -26.50 -4.67 -5.21
N GLU A 143 -26.16 -5.23 -4.05
CA GLU A 143 -26.74 -4.86 -2.76
C GLU A 143 -25.67 -4.36 -1.78
N PHE A 144 -26.09 -3.57 -0.81
CA PHE A 144 -25.23 -2.98 0.21
C PHE A 144 -25.67 -3.41 1.60
N THR A 145 -24.72 -3.87 2.41
CA THR A 145 -24.97 -4.23 3.81
C THR A 145 -24.18 -3.28 4.70
N PRO A 146 -24.80 -2.65 5.72
CA PRO A 146 -24.06 -1.83 6.68
C PRO A 146 -23.06 -2.69 7.43
N ARG A 147 -21.87 -2.15 7.70
CA ARG A 147 -20.86 -2.86 8.49
C ARG A 147 -21.11 -2.67 9.98
N SER A 148 -20.66 -3.61 10.81
CA SER A 148 -20.71 -3.42 12.25
C SER A 148 -19.69 -2.35 12.71
N PRO A 149 -19.91 -1.69 13.86
CA PRO A 149 -18.95 -0.75 14.43
C PRO A 149 -17.54 -1.35 14.58
N SER A 150 -17.46 -2.61 15.03
CA SER A 150 -16.20 -3.35 15.14
C SER A 150 -15.48 -3.58 13.80
N GLN A 151 -16.22 -3.76 12.70
CA GLN A 151 -15.64 -3.84 11.37
C GLN A 151 -15.14 -2.48 10.89
N LEU A 152 -15.82 -1.39 11.23
CA LEU A 152 -15.36 -0.03 10.90
C LEU A 152 -14.08 0.32 11.64
N GLU A 153 -13.99 0.03 12.94
CA GLU A 153 -12.79 0.25 13.73
C GLU A 153 -11.59 -0.49 13.16
N LEU A 154 -11.76 -1.77 12.79
CA LEU A 154 -10.70 -2.56 12.17
C LEU A 154 -10.25 -1.95 10.84
N LEU A 155 -11.19 -1.54 9.99
CA LEU A 155 -10.88 -0.92 8.69
C LEU A 155 -10.22 0.46 8.84
N ARG A 156 -10.61 1.26 9.84
CA ARG A 156 -9.97 2.52 10.18
C ARG A 156 -8.53 2.29 10.61
N GLN A 157 -8.30 1.38 11.56
CA GLN A 157 -6.95 1.02 11.99
C GLN A 157 -6.08 0.48 10.85
N GLU A 158 -6.65 -0.31 9.94
CA GLU A 158 -5.93 -0.81 8.77
C GLU A 158 -5.58 0.32 7.80
N ARG A 159 -6.50 1.26 7.55
CA ARG A 159 -6.26 2.45 6.73
C ARG A 159 -5.18 3.34 7.34
N ASP A 160 -5.28 3.64 8.63
CA ASP A 160 -4.32 4.49 9.35
C ASP A 160 -2.91 3.89 9.26
N LYS A 161 -2.78 2.57 9.50
CA LYS A 161 -1.50 1.86 9.35
C LYS A 161 -0.97 1.91 7.92
N GLN A 162 -1.83 1.78 6.91
CA GLN A 162 -1.41 1.86 5.51
C GLN A 162 -0.96 3.27 5.14
N GLU A 163 -1.63 4.30 5.64
CA GLU A 163 -1.26 5.71 5.44
C GLU A 163 0.07 6.03 6.14
N GLU A 164 0.27 5.58 7.37
CA GLU A 164 1.55 5.69 8.09
C GLU A 164 2.69 4.99 7.33
N GLN A 165 2.45 3.76 6.84
CA GLN A 165 3.44 3.02 6.06
C GLN A 165 3.76 3.70 4.73
N GLU A 166 2.78 4.22 3.99
CA GLU A 166 3.00 4.93 2.74
C GLU A 166 3.69 6.28 2.97
N HIS A 167 3.37 7.00 4.05
CA HIS A 167 4.09 8.22 4.44
C HIS A 167 5.57 7.92 4.75
N LEU A 168 5.83 6.90 5.57
CA LEU A 168 7.19 6.43 5.88
C LEU A 168 7.94 6.03 4.60
N LEU A 169 7.26 5.32 3.70
CA LEU A 169 7.82 4.90 2.41
C LEU A 169 8.17 6.12 1.54
N GLN A 170 7.28 7.11 1.41
CA GLN A 170 7.52 8.31 0.61
C GLN A 170 8.66 9.16 1.15
N GLU A 171 8.70 9.37 2.46
CA GLU A 171 9.78 10.08 3.16
C GLU A 171 11.13 9.37 2.90
N GLY A 172 11.16 8.06 3.11
CA GLY A 172 12.35 7.23 2.86
C GLY A 172 12.79 7.24 1.40
N VAL A 173 11.86 7.08 0.44
CA VAL A 173 12.16 7.10 -1.00
C VAL A 173 12.81 8.42 -1.40
N SER A 174 12.25 9.55 -0.95
CA SER A 174 12.76 10.89 -1.25
C SER A 174 14.19 11.07 -0.73
N TRP A 175 14.42 10.70 0.52
CA TRP A 175 15.73 10.80 1.15
C TRP A 175 16.77 9.87 0.50
N LEU A 176 16.44 8.58 0.36
CA LEU A 176 17.37 7.58 -0.20
C LEU A 176 17.72 7.87 -1.65
N LYS A 177 16.79 8.40 -2.45
CA LYS A 177 17.07 8.81 -3.83
C LYS A 177 18.14 9.91 -3.89
N LYS A 178 18.06 10.92 -3.01
CA LYS A 178 19.09 11.99 -2.91
C LYS A 178 20.45 11.42 -2.51
N VAL A 179 20.48 10.55 -1.49
CA VAL A 179 21.70 9.85 -1.04
C VAL A 179 22.29 9.00 -2.18
N TRP A 180 21.44 8.27 -2.90
CA TRP A 180 21.85 7.40 -4.00
C TRP A 180 22.36 8.18 -5.21
N GLN A 181 21.89 9.40 -5.42
CA GLN A 181 22.35 10.28 -6.49
C GLN A 181 23.50 11.21 -6.08
N ARG A 182 23.98 11.11 -4.82
CA ARG A 182 25.02 12.00 -4.25
C ARG A 182 24.65 13.48 -4.34
N GLN A 183 23.35 13.78 -4.22
CA GLN A 183 22.90 15.17 -4.21
C GLN A 183 23.22 15.82 -2.86
N PRO A 184 23.74 17.07 -2.85
CA PRO A 184 23.93 17.82 -1.62
C PRO A 184 22.57 18.11 -0.95
N GLY A 185 22.55 18.20 0.39
CA GLY A 185 21.33 18.52 1.15
C GLY A 185 20.38 17.35 1.39
N ALA A 186 20.87 16.11 1.35
CA ALA A 186 20.11 14.93 1.79
C ALA A 186 19.99 14.91 3.33
N VAL A 187 19.06 15.69 3.87
CA VAL A 187 18.75 15.71 5.31
C VAL A 187 18.06 14.39 5.68
N PRO A 188 18.58 13.66 6.69
CA PRO A 188 17.92 12.45 7.16
C PRO A 188 16.54 12.75 7.77
N PRO A 189 15.53 11.90 7.48
CA PRO A 189 14.22 12.03 8.08
C PRO A 189 14.22 11.68 9.57
N ALA A 190 13.15 12.06 10.29
CA ALA A 190 12.99 11.65 11.69
C ALA A 190 12.84 10.12 11.82
N SER A 191 12.36 9.47 10.76
CA SER A 191 12.20 8.02 10.65
C SER A 191 13.47 7.27 10.20
N ARG A 192 14.63 7.95 10.16
CA ARG A 192 15.89 7.40 9.63
C ARG A 192 16.22 6.02 10.21
N GLU A 193 16.16 5.87 11.52
CA GLU A 193 16.55 4.64 12.21
C GLU A 193 15.64 3.47 11.80
N LEU A 194 14.32 3.69 11.72
CA LEU A 194 13.35 2.68 11.27
C LEU A 194 13.64 2.23 9.83
N LEU A 195 13.92 3.19 8.94
CA LEU A 195 14.27 2.90 7.55
C LEU A 195 15.57 2.09 7.47
N LEU A 196 16.58 2.46 8.26
CA LEU A 196 17.86 1.78 8.29
C LEU A 196 17.74 0.36 8.83
N GLU A 197 16.98 0.13 9.90
CA GLU A 197 16.76 -1.21 10.45
C GLU A 197 16.07 -2.13 9.44
N ALA A 198 15.05 -1.64 8.72
CA ALA A 198 14.41 -2.42 7.66
C ALA A 198 15.39 -2.78 6.53
N ILE A 199 16.26 -1.84 6.13
CA ILE A 199 17.27 -2.08 5.08
C ILE A 199 18.36 -3.05 5.57
N LYS A 200 18.81 -2.93 6.83
CA LYS A 200 19.77 -3.86 7.45
C LYS A 200 19.18 -5.26 7.54
N SER A 201 17.98 -5.39 8.08
CA SER A 201 17.19 -6.63 8.15
C SER A 201 17.12 -7.30 6.78
N TYR A 202 16.77 -6.55 5.73
CA TYR A 202 16.76 -7.05 4.36
C TYR A 202 18.14 -7.44 3.83
N CYS A 203 19.21 -6.69 4.15
CA CYS A 203 20.58 -7.06 3.77
C CYS A 203 21.05 -8.36 4.43
N LEU A 204 20.68 -8.57 5.70
CA LEU A 204 21.15 -9.71 6.50
C LEU A 204 20.38 -10.99 6.16
N PHE A 205 19.07 -10.91 5.97
CA PHE A 205 18.20 -12.08 5.87
C PHE A 205 17.55 -12.26 4.49
N GLY A 206 17.68 -11.28 3.59
CA GLY A 206 17.15 -11.39 2.23
C GLY A 206 15.64 -11.64 2.20
N GLN A 207 15.23 -12.81 1.70
CA GLN A 207 13.81 -13.18 1.62
C GLN A 207 13.21 -13.60 2.97
N GLU A 208 14.05 -13.96 3.94
CA GLU A 208 13.63 -14.34 5.29
C GLU A 208 13.49 -13.12 6.23
N SER A 209 13.79 -11.92 5.73
CA SER A 209 13.63 -10.69 6.49
C SER A 209 12.15 -10.41 6.77
N PRO A 210 11.77 -10.06 8.02
CA PRO A 210 10.41 -9.60 8.32
C PRO A 210 10.02 -8.34 7.55
N ASP A 211 11.01 -7.53 7.15
CA ASP A 211 10.83 -6.25 6.46
C ASP A 211 10.99 -6.37 4.94
N VAL A 212 11.06 -7.59 4.39
CA VAL A 212 11.37 -7.84 2.98
C VAL A 212 10.45 -7.08 2.02
N VAL A 213 9.15 -7.02 2.31
CA VAL A 213 8.17 -6.34 1.46
C VAL A 213 8.42 -4.83 1.45
N PHE A 214 8.55 -4.24 2.64
CA PHE A 214 8.78 -2.81 2.82
C PHE A 214 10.13 -2.37 2.23
N ALA A 215 11.22 -3.04 2.61
CA ALA A 215 12.57 -2.69 2.17
C ALA A 215 12.74 -2.81 0.65
N ARG A 216 12.17 -3.85 0.02
CA ARG A 216 12.21 -4.01 -1.44
C ARG A 216 11.46 -2.90 -2.15
N GLU A 217 10.26 -2.54 -1.68
CA GLU A 217 9.46 -1.48 -2.29
C GLU A 217 10.16 -0.12 -2.14
N LEU A 218 10.71 0.16 -0.95
CA LEU A 218 11.49 1.36 -0.64
C LEU A 218 12.69 1.52 -1.61
N LEU A 219 13.52 0.49 -1.72
CA LEU A 219 14.70 0.49 -2.60
C LEU A 219 14.31 0.61 -4.07
N LYS A 220 13.26 -0.12 -4.50
CA LYS A 220 12.76 -0.08 -5.88
C LYS A 220 12.26 1.31 -6.26
N ARG A 221 11.41 1.93 -5.44
CA ARG A 221 10.90 3.30 -5.68
C ARG A 221 12.00 4.36 -5.61
N ALA A 222 13.03 4.13 -4.78
CA ALA A 222 14.23 4.98 -4.75
C ALA A 222 15.16 4.80 -5.97
N GLY A 223 14.92 3.81 -6.83
CA GLY A 223 15.75 3.50 -8.01
C GLY A 223 17.02 2.69 -7.70
N ILE A 224 17.05 2.00 -6.56
CA ILE A 224 18.18 1.20 -6.07
C ILE A 224 17.87 -0.27 -6.36
N VAL A 225 18.12 -0.69 -7.61
CA VAL A 225 17.77 -2.02 -8.12
C VAL A 225 18.99 -2.91 -8.37
N GLN A 226 20.20 -2.41 -8.13
CA GLN A 226 21.42 -3.16 -8.41
C GLN A 226 21.63 -4.30 -7.40
N PRO A 227 22.31 -5.38 -7.79
CA PRO A 227 22.78 -6.39 -6.84
C PRO A 227 23.56 -5.73 -5.70
N GLN A 228 23.28 -6.15 -4.46
CA GLN A 228 23.85 -5.55 -3.25
C GLN A 228 23.57 -4.04 -3.09
N GLY A 229 22.56 -3.49 -3.77
CA GLY A 229 22.22 -2.07 -3.71
C GLY A 229 21.93 -1.60 -2.27
N ALA A 230 21.25 -2.43 -1.49
CA ALA A 230 20.99 -2.19 -0.07
C ALA A 230 22.28 -2.09 0.77
N PHE A 231 23.22 -3.03 0.62
CA PHE A 231 24.52 -2.99 1.29
C PHE A 231 25.33 -1.75 0.88
N ARG A 232 25.42 -1.48 -0.44
CA ARG A 232 26.13 -0.31 -0.96
C ARG A 232 25.53 1.01 -0.46
N LEU A 233 24.22 1.05 -0.27
CA LEU A 233 23.52 2.19 0.32
C LEU A 233 23.93 2.37 1.79
N LEU A 234 23.94 1.30 2.60
CA LEU A 234 24.38 1.35 3.99
C LEU A 234 25.83 1.79 4.13
N VAL A 235 26.72 1.31 3.25
CA VAL A 235 28.12 1.78 3.18
C VAL A 235 28.20 3.26 2.83
N ARG A 236 27.40 3.72 1.87
CA ARG A 236 27.37 5.13 1.47
C ARG A 236 26.85 6.04 2.58
N LEU A 237 25.92 5.56 3.38
CA LEU A 237 25.37 6.26 4.55
C LEU A 237 26.32 6.24 5.76
N GLY A 238 27.46 5.55 5.66
CA GLY A 238 28.41 5.38 6.75
C GLY A 238 27.90 4.46 7.87
N VAL A 239 26.86 3.67 7.61
CA VAL A 239 26.27 2.75 8.58
C VAL A 239 27.09 1.47 8.69
N TRP A 240 27.63 0.99 7.57
CA TRP A 240 28.51 -0.18 7.51
C TRP A 240 29.81 0.15 6.79
N HIS A 241 30.87 -0.58 7.11
CA HIS A 241 32.10 -0.50 6.34
C HIS A 241 31.99 -1.29 5.02
N LYS A 242 32.83 -0.97 4.02
CA LYS A 242 32.88 -1.73 2.75
C LYS A 242 33.24 -3.21 2.96
N ASP A 243 33.96 -3.49 4.05
CA ASP A 243 34.42 -4.82 4.47
C ASP A 243 33.68 -5.28 5.75
N GLU A 244 32.45 -4.79 5.97
CA GLU A 244 31.63 -5.16 7.13
C GLU A 244 31.39 -6.67 7.17
N ASN A 245 31.63 -7.29 8.33
CA ASN A 245 31.37 -8.71 8.50
C ASN A 245 29.88 -8.96 8.81
N LEU A 246 29.09 -9.16 7.77
CA LEU A 246 27.65 -9.41 7.88
C LEU A 246 27.30 -10.68 8.66
N TYR A 247 28.20 -11.67 8.72
CA TYR A 247 27.97 -12.91 9.46
C TYR A 247 27.82 -12.65 10.97
N LEU A 248 28.58 -11.69 11.51
CA LEU A 248 28.49 -11.30 12.91
C LEU A 248 27.10 -10.73 13.21
N HIS A 249 26.62 -9.82 12.37
CA HIS A 249 25.29 -9.22 12.49
C HIS A 249 24.17 -10.26 12.38
N GLN A 250 24.27 -11.19 11.43
CA GLN A 250 23.29 -12.29 11.25
C GLN A 250 23.15 -13.17 12.50
N HIS A 251 24.23 -13.35 13.27
CA HIS A 251 24.25 -14.19 14.47
C HIS A 251 24.19 -13.39 15.77
N GLY A 252 24.00 -12.07 15.71
CA GLY A 252 23.99 -11.20 16.88
C GLY A 252 25.32 -11.19 17.65
N ILE A 253 26.44 -11.46 16.98
CA ILE A 253 27.77 -11.48 17.60
C ILE A 253 28.32 -10.06 17.58
N SER A 254 28.58 -9.50 18.76
CA SER A 254 29.28 -8.21 18.88
C SER A 254 30.74 -8.37 18.47
N ALA A 255 31.23 -7.47 17.62
CA ALA A 255 32.65 -7.33 17.34
C ALA A 255 33.41 -6.62 18.47
N GLU A 256 32.68 -5.88 19.33
CA GLU A 256 33.24 -5.20 20.49
C GLU A 256 33.26 -6.14 21.70
N PHE A 257 34.39 -6.13 22.41
CA PHE A 257 34.52 -6.83 23.68
C PHE A 257 33.80 -6.04 24.78
N PRO A 258 33.08 -6.73 25.69
CA PRO A 258 32.51 -6.08 26.86
C PRO A 258 33.59 -5.36 27.68
N LEU A 259 33.24 -4.22 28.29
CA LEU A 259 34.19 -3.40 29.06
C LEU A 259 34.90 -4.21 30.15
N THR A 260 34.19 -5.09 30.84
CA THR A 260 34.75 -5.97 31.88
C THR A 260 35.84 -6.91 31.35
N VAL A 261 35.72 -7.35 30.11
CA VAL A 261 36.73 -8.20 29.45
C VAL A 261 37.96 -7.36 29.10
N LEU A 262 37.76 -6.12 28.63
CA LEU A 262 38.85 -5.20 28.32
C LEU A 262 39.63 -4.81 29.58
N GLU A 263 38.93 -4.46 30.66
CA GLU A 263 39.54 -4.13 31.96
C GLU A 263 40.36 -5.31 32.52
N LEU A 264 39.80 -6.53 32.47
CA LEU A 264 40.52 -7.72 32.91
C LEU A 264 41.76 -8.01 32.04
N ALA A 265 41.65 -7.81 30.72
CA ALA A 265 42.78 -7.98 29.82
C ALA A 265 43.91 -6.97 30.12
N GLU A 266 43.57 -5.73 30.43
CA GLU A 266 44.53 -4.69 30.83
C GLU A 266 45.21 -5.03 32.17
N GLU A 267 44.44 -5.47 33.17
CA GLU A 267 44.96 -5.94 34.46
C GLU A 267 45.98 -7.08 34.26
N ARG A 268 45.62 -8.08 33.45
CA ARG A 268 46.47 -9.26 33.20
C ARG A 268 47.72 -8.92 32.39
N THR A 269 47.62 -7.99 31.44
CA THR A 269 48.78 -7.49 30.69
C THR A 269 49.80 -6.82 31.63
N THR A 270 49.31 -6.10 32.63
CA THR A 270 50.16 -5.46 33.66
C THR A 270 50.86 -6.50 34.56
N GLN A 271 50.22 -7.65 34.81
CA GLN A 271 50.75 -8.74 35.66
C GLN A 271 51.65 -9.75 34.89
N ALA A 272 51.56 -9.81 33.57
CA ALA A 272 52.28 -10.76 32.72
C ALA A 272 53.82 -10.83 32.95
N PRO A 273 54.54 -9.73 33.24
CA PRO A 273 55.98 -9.79 33.50
C PRO A 273 56.37 -10.65 34.71
N GLN A 274 55.46 -10.87 35.67
CA GLN A 274 55.73 -11.69 36.85
C GLN A 274 55.61 -13.20 36.54
N LEU A 275 54.66 -13.60 35.68
CA LEU A 275 54.46 -15.00 35.28
C LEU A 275 55.60 -15.52 34.38
N LEU A 276 56.15 -14.66 33.52
CA LEU A 276 57.28 -15.04 32.65
C LEU A 276 58.60 -15.22 33.41
N ARG A 277 58.73 -14.63 34.61
CA ARG A 277 59.92 -14.67 35.47
C ARG A 277 59.97 -15.85 36.44
N GLN A 278 58.92 -16.68 36.51
CA GLN A 278 58.98 -17.92 37.26
C GLN A 278 59.81 -18.94 36.47
N VAL A 279 61.10 -19.04 36.79
CA VAL A 279 62.10 -19.86 36.08
C VAL A 279 62.47 -21.14 36.83
N ASP A 280 62.05 -21.27 38.10
CA ASP A 280 62.32 -22.47 38.91
C ASP A 280 61.65 -23.71 38.30
N GLY A 281 62.41 -24.78 38.16
CA GLY A 281 61.95 -26.06 37.59
C GLY A 281 61.96 -26.14 36.06
N ARG A 282 62.45 -25.11 35.34
CA ARG A 282 62.67 -25.22 33.89
C ARG A 282 63.92 -26.03 33.58
N HIS A 283 63.79 -27.03 32.72
CA HIS A 283 64.92 -27.77 32.18
C HIS A 283 65.43 -27.06 30.92
N ASP A 284 66.71 -26.68 30.94
CA ASP A 284 67.36 -26.11 29.76
C ASP A 284 67.65 -27.21 28.73
N LEU A 285 67.32 -26.95 27.47
CA LEU A 285 67.46 -27.90 26.35
C LEU A 285 68.28 -27.26 25.20
N PRO A 286 69.48 -26.75 25.47
CA PRO A 286 70.21 -25.88 24.53
C PRO A 286 70.75 -26.64 23.30
N GLY A 287 70.78 -27.98 23.37
CA GLY A 287 71.19 -28.85 22.27
C GLY A 287 70.07 -29.27 21.32
N LEU A 288 68.81 -28.91 21.60
CA LEU A 288 67.68 -29.28 20.75
C LEU A 288 67.41 -28.21 19.70
N LYS A 289 67.30 -28.64 18.44
CA LYS A 289 66.84 -27.75 17.36
C LYS A 289 65.33 -27.57 17.49
N THR A 290 64.91 -26.45 18.06
CA THR A 290 63.50 -26.05 18.12
C THR A 290 63.06 -25.42 16.81
N ILE A 291 61.92 -25.88 16.29
CA ILE A 291 61.30 -25.32 15.08
C ILE A 291 59.85 -24.99 15.44
N THR A 292 59.46 -23.73 15.33
CA THR A 292 58.06 -23.32 15.32
C THR A 292 57.64 -23.12 13.86
N ASN A 293 56.60 -23.83 13.43
CA ASN A 293 56.11 -23.74 12.06
C ASN A 293 54.75 -23.04 12.08
N ASP A 294 54.79 -21.74 11.83
CA ASP A 294 53.63 -20.86 11.83
C ASP A 294 53.33 -20.34 10.43
N ARG A 295 52.07 -19.92 10.21
CA ARG A 295 51.67 -19.32 8.94
C ARG A 295 52.34 -17.96 8.79
N ARG A 296 52.96 -17.72 7.63
CA ARG A 296 53.46 -16.38 7.27
C ARG A 296 52.29 -15.39 7.26
N LEU A 297 52.38 -14.33 8.05
CA LEU A 297 51.41 -13.22 7.99
C LEU A 297 51.50 -12.54 6.62
N PRO A 298 50.37 -12.20 5.97
CA PRO A 298 50.39 -11.38 4.77
C PRO A 298 50.95 -10.00 5.13
N GLY A 299 51.96 -9.56 4.38
CA GLY A 299 52.52 -8.20 4.46
C GLY A 299 51.71 -7.19 3.66
#